data_AF-A0A9D8FMF4-F1
#
_entry.id   AF-A0A9D8FMF4-F1
#
_cell.length_a   1.000
_cell.length_b   1.000
_cell.length_c   1.000
_cell.angle_alpha   90.00
_cell.angle_beta   90.00
_cell.angle_gamma   90.00
#
_symmetry.space_group_name_H-M   'P 1'
#
loop_
_entity.id
_entity.type
_entity.pdbx_description
1 polymer ?
#
loop_
_entity_poly.entity_id
_entity_poly.type
_entity_poly.pdbx_seq_one_letter_code
_entity_poly.pdbx_strand_id
1 'polypeptide(L)'
;MIWLKIISKFIKAFRSGETPRQIALGFCLGFLLALMPFWTIQAILIFVLLILLNINLAAGTVAFLLATIFFLPHLLDPVFHSLGYFILSGIPALQNFWEWFYNTPAGSLSRFNNTVVLGSFIGGFTLTIPVYFGITKLVVAYRSGLEERIKKLKIVQVITGSKVYKMYMKIRDIGGE
;
A
#
# COMPACT_ATOMS: atom_id res chain seq x y z
N MET A 1 22.59 3.73 -2.89
CA MET A 1 21.44 3.56 -3.80
C MET A 1 20.14 3.67 -2.99
N ILE A 2 19.20 4.50 -3.43
CA ILE A 2 17.93 4.79 -2.71
C ILE A 2 17.15 3.51 -2.38
N TRP A 3 17.10 2.55 -3.31
CA TRP A 3 16.43 1.26 -3.14
C TRP A 3 16.94 0.43 -1.95
N LEU A 4 18.25 0.38 -1.73
CA LEU A 4 18.83 -0.34 -0.58
C LEU A 4 18.48 0.34 0.75
N LYS A 5 18.38 1.68 0.77
CA LYS A 5 17.92 2.42 1.95
C LYS A 5 16.46 2.12 2.27
N ILE A 6 15.58 2.02 1.26
CA ILE A 6 14.17 1.67 1.44
C ILE A 6 14.03 0.24 2.00
N ILE A 7 14.69 -0.74 1.36
CA ILE A 7 14.65 -2.14 1.80
C ILE A 7 15.18 -2.28 3.22
N SER A 8 16.27 -1.60 3.58
CA SER A 8 16.76 -1.69 4.95
C SER A 8 15.94 -0.91 5.96
N LYS A 9 15.30 0.22 5.60
CA LYS A 9 14.34 0.87 6.50
C LYS A 9 13.13 -0.04 6.74
N PHE A 10 12.68 -0.76 5.71
CA PHE A 10 11.63 -1.77 5.82
C PHE A 10 12.06 -2.95 6.72
N ILE A 11 13.26 -3.49 6.53
CA ILE A 11 13.76 -4.57 7.41
C ILE A 11 14.01 -4.06 8.84
N LYS A 12 14.48 -2.80 9.00
CA LYS A 12 14.61 -2.16 10.32
C LYS A 12 13.24 -1.99 10.97
N ALA A 13 12.21 -1.59 10.24
CA ALA A 13 10.84 -1.47 10.77
C ALA A 13 10.29 -2.77 11.37
N PHE A 14 10.61 -3.91 10.77
CA PHE A 14 10.26 -5.21 11.37
C PHE A 14 10.99 -5.47 12.69
N ARG A 15 12.18 -4.87 12.87
CA ARG A 15 13.12 -5.04 14.00
C ARG A 15 13.11 -3.92 15.04
N SER A 16 12.61 -2.72 14.74
CA SER A 16 12.51 -1.56 15.62
C SER A 16 11.08 -1.38 16.14
N GLY A 17 10.93 -0.67 17.26
CA GLY A 17 9.74 -0.61 18.14
C GLY A 17 8.40 -0.14 17.57
N GLU A 18 8.22 -0.09 16.26
CA GLU A 18 6.91 0.14 15.65
C GLU A 18 5.98 -1.06 15.87
N THR A 19 4.71 -0.78 16.16
CA THR A 19 3.71 -1.80 16.45
C THR A 19 3.30 -2.52 15.16
N PRO A 20 2.86 -3.81 15.22
CA PRO A 20 2.33 -4.51 14.05
C PRO A 20 1.22 -3.75 13.33
N ARG A 21 0.43 -2.96 14.08
CA ARG A 21 -0.63 -2.11 13.54
C ARG A 21 -0.10 -0.95 12.70
N GLN A 22 0.98 -0.30 13.13
CA GLN A 22 1.62 0.79 12.35
C GLN A 22 2.19 0.28 11.03
N ILE A 23 2.77 -0.93 11.04
CA ILE A 23 3.26 -1.59 9.83
C ILE A 23 2.09 -1.95 8.90
N ALA A 24 1.02 -2.55 9.45
CA ALA A 24 -0.15 -2.92 8.68
C ALA A 24 -0.87 -1.71 8.07
N LEU A 25 -1.06 -0.62 8.83
CA LEU A 25 -1.65 0.62 8.31
C LEU A 25 -0.78 1.24 7.21
N GLY A 26 0.55 1.28 7.42
CA GLY A 26 1.48 1.72 6.38
C GLY A 26 1.33 0.92 5.10
N PHE A 27 1.32 -0.41 5.22
CA PHE A 27 1.12 -1.32 4.10
C PHE A 27 -0.23 -1.08 3.40
N CYS A 28 -1.33 -0.95 4.15
CA CYS A 28 -2.66 -0.71 3.60
C CYS A 28 -2.76 0.60 2.82
N LEU A 29 -2.19 1.70 3.32
CA LEU A 29 -2.22 2.99 2.61
C LEU A 29 -1.36 2.97 1.34
N GLY A 30 -0.20 2.32 1.37
CA GLY A 30 0.61 2.12 0.17
C GLY A 30 -0.07 1.21 -0.87
N PHE A 31 -0.76 0.18 -0.40
CA PHE A 31 -1.56 -0.71 -1.24
C PHE A 31 -2.73 0.04 -1.89
N LEU A 32 -3.50 0.82 -1.12
CA LEU A 32 -4.56 1.70 -1.65
C LEU A 32 -4.03 2.64 -2.71
N LEU A 33 -2.93 3.33 -2.43
CA LEU A 33 -2.35 4.29 -3.34
C LEU A 33 -1.93 3.66 -4.69
N ALA A 34 -1.53 2.38 -4.69
CA ALA A 34 -1.21 1.67 -5.92
C ALA A 34 -2.45 1.27 -6.74
N LEU A 35 -3.56 0.94 -6.09
CA LEU A 35 -4.79 0.49 -6.77
C LEU A 35 -5.57 1.63 -7.44
N MET A 36 -5.33 2.87 -7.02
CA MET A 36 -6.13 4.02 -7.43
C MET A 36 -5.49 4.74 -8.63
N PRO A 37 -6.29 5.24 -9.58
CA PRO A 37 -5.78 6.12 -10.63
C PRO A 37 -5.10 7.37 -10.05
N PHE A 38 -3.89 7.65 -10.55
CA PHE A 38 -3.13 8.85 -10.18
C PHE A 38 -3.86 10.13 -10.62
N TRP A 39 -3.57 11.24 -9.92
CA TRP A 39 -4.15 12.58 -10.17
C TRP A 39 -5.64 12.71 -9.85
N THR A 40 -6.07 12.05 -8.79
CA THR A 40 -7.40 12.23 -8.18
C THR A 40 -7.21 12.80 -6.77
N ILE A 41 -8.17 13.61 -6.29
CA ILE A 41 -8.08 14.18 -4.93
C ILE A 41 -7.98 13.10 -3.85
N GLN A 42 -8.62 11.94 -4.08
CA GLN A 42 -8.59 10.80 -3.20
C GLN A 42 -7.19 10.19 -3.12
N ALA A 43 -6.52 9.97 -4.27
CA ALA A 43 -5.15 9.44 -4.27
C ALA A 43 -4.17 10.42 -3.59
N ILE A 44 -4.33 11.73 -3.84
CA ILE A 44 -3.54 12.77 -3.16
C ILE A 44 -3.78 12.72 -1.65
N LEU A 45 -5.03 12.61 -1.21
CA LEU A 45 -5.38 12.52 0.21
C LEU A 45 -4.74 11.28 0.86
N ILE A 46 -4.79 10.12 0.21
CA ILE A 46 -4.13 8.90 0.70
C ILE A 46 -2.61 9.09 0.79
N PHE A 47 -1.98 9.71 -0.20
CA PHE A 47 -0.55 10.01 -0.17
C PHE A 47 -0.18 10.97 0.98
N VAL A 48 -1.00 12.01 1.21
CA VAL A 48 -0.81 12.94 2.34
C VAL A 48 -0.96 12.20 3.67
N LEU A 49 -2.00 11.37 3.83
CA LEU A 49 -2.20 10.54 5.02
C LEU A 49 -1.03 9.58 5.25
N LEU A 50 -0.47 9.01 4.19
CA LEU A 50 0.69 8.13 4.27
C LEU A 50 1.88 8.84 4.95
N ILE A 51 2.09 10.13 4.66
CA ILE A 51 3.21 10.94 5.18
C ILE A 51 2.90 11.53 6.56
N LEU A 52 1.67 11.96 6.81
CA LEU A 52 1.28 12.65 8.05
C LEU A 52 1.06 11.70 9.24
N LEU A 53 0.63 10.47 8.98
CA LEU A 53 0.34 9.52 10.04
C LEU A 53 1.62 8.90 10.59
N ASN A 54 1.64 8.62 11.90
CA ASN A 54 2.74 7.90 12.58
C ASN A 54 2.70 6.40 12.26
N ILE A 55 2.94 6.05 11.00
CA ILE A 55 2.86 4.69 10.44
C ILE A 55 4.16 4.32 9.71
N ASN A 56 4.28 3.04 9.31
CA ASN A 56 5.48 2.59 8.64
C ASN A 56 5.52 2.96 7.15
N LEU A 57 6.20 4.06 6.82
CA LEU A 57 6.39 4.50 5.43
C LEU A 57 7.08 3.46 4.54
N ALA A 58 8.00 2.68 5.11
CA ALA A 58 8.72 1.66 4.34
C ALA A 58 7.77 0.51 3.94
N ALA A 59 6.84 0.14 4.81
CA ALA A 59 5.83 -0.87 4.52
C ALA A 59 4.83 -0.39 3.47
N GLY A 60 4.42 0.87 3.53
CA GLY A 60 3.62 1.47 2.46
C GLY A 60 4.34 1.50 1.13
N THR A 61 5.63 1.87 1.13
CA THR A 61 6.44 1.86 -0.10
C THR A 61 6.56 0.45 -0.69
N VAL A 62 6.78 -0.56 0.15
CA VAL A 62 6.84 -1.96 -0.30
C VAL A 62 5.50 -2.41 -0.87
N ALA A 63 4.39 -2.13 -0.20
CA ALA A 63 3.05 -2.48 -0.68
C ALA A 63 2.76 -1.85 -2.05
N PHE A 64 3.07 -0.56 -2.19
CA PHE A 64 2.89 0.19 -3.43
C PHE A 64 3.69 -0.42 -4.59
N LEU A 65 4.98 -0.69 -4.36
CA LEU A 65 5.87 -1.26 -5.37
C LEU A 65 5.45 -2.68 -5.76
N LEU A 66 5.10 -3.52 -4.78
CA LEU A 66 4.65 -4.88 -5.05
C LEU A 66 3.37 -4.87 -5.91
N ALA A 67 2.35 -4.13 -5.50
CA ALA A 67 1.11 -4.03 -6.28
C ALA A 67 1.36 -3.53 -7.70
N THR A 68 2.24 -2.54 -7.88
CA THR A 68 2.59 -1.99 -9.19
C THR A 68 3.38 -2.98 -10.06
N ILE A 69 4.42 -3.61 -9.52
CA ILE A 69 5.29 -4.57 -10.24
C ILE A 69 4.49 -5.78 -10.70
N PHE A 70 3.54 -6.24 -9.88
CA PHE A 70 2.65 -7.36 -10.23
C PHE A 70 1.44 -6.93 -11.06
N PHE A 71 1.40 -5.69 -11.55
CA PHE A 71 0.31 -5.15 -12.38
C PHE A 71 -1.09 -5.34 -11.76
N LEU A 72 -1.17 -5.35 -10.43
CA LEU A 72 -2.41 -5.62 -9.72
C LEU A 72 -3.55 -4.63 -10.04
N PRO A 73 -3.31 -3.32 -10.24
CA PRO A 73 -4.36 -2.39 -10.64
C PRO A 73 -5.00 -2.79 -11.98
N HIS A 74 -4.17 -3.01 -13.01
CA HIS A 74 -4.63 -3.44 -14.34
C HIS A 74 -5.39 -4.77 -14.31
N LEU A 75 -5.00 -5.69 -13.43
CA LEU A 75 -5.70 -6.96 -13.24
C LEU A 75 -7.09 -6.77 -12.62
N LEU A 76 -7.23 -5.82 -11.68
CA LEU A 76 -8.47 -5.54 -10.97
C LEU A 76 -9.37 -4.52 -11.69
N ASP A 77 -8.88 -3.83 -12.71
CA ASP A 77 -9.62 -2.82 -13.47
C ASP A 77 -11.01 -3.29 -13.95
N PRO A 78 -11.22 -4.50 -14.50
CA PRO A 78 -12.56 -4.96 -14.88
C PRO A 78 -13.52 -5.10 -13.69
N VAL A 79 -12.99 -5.51 -12.53
CA VAL A 79 -13.75 -5.64 -11.28
C VAL A 79 -14.11 -4.25 -10.76
N PHE A 80 -13.16 -3.33 -10.75
CA PHE A 80 -13.40 -1.95 -10.35
C PHE A 80 -14.35 -1.23 -11.30
N HIS A 81 -14.22 -1.42 -12.61
CA HIS A 81 -15.16 -0.87 -13.59
C HIS A 81 -16.59 -1.35 -13.31
N SER A 82 -16.77 -2.66 -13.12
CA SER A 82 -18.09 -3.25 -12.86
C SER A 82 -18.69 -2.74 -11.55
N LEU A 83 -17.89 -2.67 -10.49
CA LEU A 83 -18.31 -2.15 -9.19
C LEU A 83 -18.68 -0.67 -9.27
N GLY A 84 -17.84 0.15 -9.90
CA GLY A 84 -18.10 1.58 -10.06
C GLY A 84 -19.31 1.86 -10.93
N TYR A 85 -19.51 1.09 -12.01
CA TYR A 85 -20.70 1.19 -12.85
C TYR A 85 -21.98 0.84 -12.06
N PHE A 86 -21.95 -0.23 -11.28
CA PHE A 86 -23.07 -0.59 -10.41
C PHE A 86 -23.42 0.52 -9.42
N ILE A 87 -22.43 1.17 -8.83
CA ILE A 87 -22.64 2.22 -7.82
C ILE A 87 -23.11 3.54 -8.46
N LEU A 88 -22.56 3.92 -9.61
CA LEU A 88 -22.95 5.15 -10.32
C LEU A 88 -24.31 5.03 -11.00
N SER A 89 -24.57 3.90 -11.66
CA SER A 89 -25.69 3.75 -12.59
C SER A 89 -26.73 2.73 -12.13
N GLY A 90 -26.32 1.71 -11.37
CA GLY A 90 -27.16 0.59 -10.96
C GLY A 90 -28.06 0.86 -9.76
N ILE A 91 -27.89 1.98 -9.05
CA ILE A 91 -28.66 2.33 -7.84
C ILE A 91 -29.45 3.63 -8.10
N PRO A 92 -30.73 3.55 -8.53
CA PRO A 92 -31.52 4.73 -8.88
C PRO A 92 -31.63 5.78 -7.77
N ALA A 93 -31.67 5.34 -6.51
CA ALA A 93 -31.74 6.21 -5.34
C ALA A 93 -30.52 7.15 -5.18
N LEU A 94 -29.38 6.85 -5.82
CA LEU A 94 -28.17 7.66 -5.73
C LEU A 94 -28.00 8.65 -6.89
N GLN A 95 -28.86 8.62 -7.93
CA GLN A 95 -28.68 9.47 -9.12
C GLN A 95 -28.64 10.97 -8.77
N ASN A 96 -29.62 11.45 -8.01
CA ASN A 96 -29.66 12.85 -7.58
C ASN A 96 -28.41 13.25 -6.77
N PHE A 97 -27.85 12.33 -5.98
CA PHE A 97 -26.62 12.59 -5.23
C PHE A 97 -25.41 12.72 -6.16
N TRP A 98 -25.28 11.82 -7.13
CA TRP A 98 -24.18 11.87 -8.11
C TRP A 98 -24.27 13.12 -8.99
N GLU A 99 -25.46 13.49 -9.45
CA GLU A 99 -25.69 14.73 -10.21
C GLU A 99 -25.32 15.96 -9.39
N TRP A 100 -25.77 16.04 -8.14
CA TRP A 100 -25.39 17.13 -7.24
C TRP A 100 -23.87 17.18 -7.03
N PHE A 101 -23.24 16.05 -6.70
CA PHE A 101 -21.82 15.99 -6.41
C PHE A 101 -20.96 16.34 -7.64
N TYR A 102 -21.38 15.91 -8.84
CA TYR A 102 -20.74 16.27 -10.11
C TYR A 102 -20.63 17.78 -10.32
N ASN A 103 -21.63 18.54 -9.89
CA ASN A 103 -21.67 19.99 -10.01
C ASN A 103 -20.84 20.75 -8.94
N THR A 104 -20.11 20.03 -8.08
CA THR A 104 -19.21 20.63 -7.09
C THR A 104 -17.74 20.60 -7.56
N PRO A 105 -16.88 21.55 -7.10
CA PRO A 105 -15.44 21.47 -7.37
C PRO A 105 -14.80 20.16 -6.88
N ALA A 106 -15.26 19.65 -5.74
CA ALA A 106 -14.79 18.37 -5.21
C ALA A 106 -15.13 17.20 -6.13
N GLY A 107 -16.35 17.16 -6.68
CA GLY A 107 -16.77 16.16 -7.66
C GLY A 107 -15.89 16.19 -8.90
N SER A 108 -15.64 17.37 -9.47
CA SER A 108 -14.76 17.54 -10.63
C SER A 108 -13.32 17.06 -10.36
N LEU A 109 -12.72 17.46 -9.24
CA LEU A 109 -11.35 17.08 -8.87
C LEU A 109 -11.21 15.59 -8.49
N SER A 110 -12.31 14.98 -8.02
CA SER A 110 -12.32 13.57 -7.64
C SER A 110 -12.40 12.62 -8.83
N ARG A 111 -12.88 13.10 -9.98
CA ARG A 111 -13.09 12.30 -11.21
C ARG A 111 -13.93 11.04 -10.95
N PHE A 112 -14.81 11.08 -9.95
CA PHE A 112 -15.61 9.93 -9.49
C PHE A 112 -16.55 9.39 -10.58
N ASN A 113 -16.89 10.21 -11.58
CA ASN A 113 -17.69 9.81 -12.74
C ASN A 113 -16.97 8.79 -13.66
N ASN A 114 -15.67 8.58 -13.47
CA ASN A 114 -14.96 7.44 -14.02
C ASN A 114 -15.23 6.21 -13.13
N THR A 115 -15.83 5.17 -13.70
CA THR A 115 -16.21 3.95 -12.98
C THR A 115 -15.01 3.25 -12.33
N VAL A 116 -13.83 3.25 -12.97
CA VAL A 116 -12.62 2.66 -12.39
C VAL A 116 -12.13 3.49 -11.20
N VAL A 117 -12.24 4.82 -11.24
CA VAL A 117 -11.86 5.68 -10.11
C VAL A 117 -12.75 5.40 -8.90
N LEU A 118 -14.07 5.40 -9.06
CA LEU A 118 -14.98 5.14 -7.95
C LEU A 118 -14.89 3.68 -7.46
N GLY A 119 -14.80 2.74 -8.40
CA GLY A 119 -14.69 1.31 -8.10
C GLY A 119 -13.40 0.95 -7.38
N SER A 120 -12.26 1.50 -7.79
CA SER A 120 -10.98 1.30 -7.10
C SER A 120 -10.94 2.01 -5.75
N PHE A 121 -11.62 3.15 -5.59
CA PHE A 121 -11.80 3.79 -4.28
C PHE A 121 -12.54 2.86 -3.31
N ILE A 122 -13.76 2.45 -3.65
CA ILE A 122 -14.60 1.66 -2.76
C ILE A 122 -14.06 0.23 -2.60
N GLY A 123 -13.69 -0.40 -3.73
CA GLY A 123 -13.11 -1.74 -3.77
C GLY A 123 -11.75 -1.80 -3.06
N GLY A 124 -10.90 -0.78 -3.25
CA GLY A 124 -9.62 -0.67 -2.56
C GLY A 124 -9.78 -0.61 -1.05
N PHE A 125 -10.67 0.26 -0.54
CA PHE A 125 -10.95 0.32 0.90
C PHE A 125 -11.48 -1.00 1.44
N THR A 126 -12.37 -1.66 0.69
CA THR A 126 -12.87 -3.00 1.05
C THR A 126 -11.73 -4.02 1.14
N LEU A 127 -10.82 -4.03 0.16
CA LEU A 127 -9.65 -4.92 0.14
C LEU A 127 -8.63 -4.60 1.24
N THR A 128 -8.57 -3.37 1.75
CA THR A 128 -7.66 -3.07 2.86
C THR A 128 -8.01 -3.81 4.14
N ILE A 129 -9.27 -4.17 4.36
CA ILE A 129 -9.71 -4.89 5.57
C ILE A 129 -8.99 -6.24 5.69
N PRO A 130 -9.10 -7.18 4.73
CA PRO A 130 -8.37 -8.44 4.79
C PRO A 130 -6.85 -8.24 4.75
N VAL A 131 -6.35 -7.25 3.98
CA VAL A 131 -4.90 -6.94 3.94
C VAL A 131 -4.39 -6.50 5.31
N TYR A 132 -5.12 -5.65 6.03
CA TYR A 132 -4.73 -5.15 7.34
C TYR A 132 -4.56 -6.29 8.34
N PHE A 133 -5.55 -7.18 8.43
CA PHE A 133 -5.48 -8.35 9.31
C PHE A 133 -4.40 -9.33 8.87
N GLY A 134 -4.25 -9.55 7.56
CA GLY A 134 -3.21 -10.41 6.99
C GLY A 134 -1.80 -9.92 7.35
N ILE A 135 -1.51 -8.65 7.13
CA ILE A 135 -0.20 -8.06 7.44
C ILE A 135 0.04 -8.00 8.95
N THR A 136 -0.98 -7.65 9.74
CA THR A 136 -0.85 -7.66 11.22
C THR A 136 -0.47 -9.06 11.71
N LYS A 137 -1.16 -10.11 11.25
CA LYS A 137 -0.85 -11.51 11.59
C LYS A 137 0.54 -11.91 11.11
N LEU A 138 0.92 -11.53 9.89
CA LEU A 138 2.23 -11.82 9.31
C LEU A 138 3.36 -11.20 10.14
N VAL A 139 3.21 -9.95 10.59
CA VAL A 139 4.20 -9.27 11.43
C VAL A 139 4.30 -9.93 12.80
N VAL A 140 3.17 -10.25 13.44
CA VAL A 140 3.17 -10.95 14.74
C VAL A 140 3.87 -12.30 14.62
N ALA A 141 3.53 -13.08 13.59
CA ALA A 141 4.10 -14.39 13.36
C ALA A 141 5.61 -14.29 13.05
N TYR A 142 6.03 -13.28 12.27
CA TYR A 142 7.45 -12.97 12.03
C TYR A 142 8.22 -12.78 13.34
N ARG A 143 7.68 -11.93 14.23
CA ARG A 143 8.30 -11.61 15.53
C ARG A 143 8.28 -12.77 16.52
N SER A 144 7.32 -13.68 16.44
CA SER A 144 7.18 -14.82 17.36
C SER A 144 8.02 -16.05 17.00
N GLY A 145 8.84 -16.01 15.94
CA GLY A 145 9.77 -17.09 15.61
C GLY A 145 9.86 -17.47 14.13
N LEU A 146 9.07 -16.86 13.24
CA LEU A 146 9.25 -17.05 11.79
C LEU A 146 10.54 -16.42 11.26
N GLU A 147 11.15 -15.47 11.96
CA GLU A 147 12.45 -14.89 11.55
C GLU A 147 13.51 -15.98 11.31
N GLU A 148 13.61 -16.98 12.18
CA GLU A 148 14.59 -18.06 12.04
C GLU A 148 14.31 -18.96 10.83
N ARG A 149 13.02 -19.19 10.53
CA ARG A 149 12.61 -19.98 9.36
C ARG A 149 12.87 -19.21 8.06
N ILE A 150 12.59 -17.91 8.05
CA ILE A 150 12.81 -17.04 6.89
C ILE A 150 14.31 -16.91 6.58
N LYS A 151 15.17 -16.82 7.60
CA LYS A 151 16.64 -16.82 7.41
C LYS A 151 17.16 -18.10 6.72
N LYS A 152 16.45 -19.22 6.82
CA LYS A 152 16.82 -20.49 6.17
C LYS A 152 16.38 -20.56 4.70
N LEU A 153 15.55 -19.64 4.21
CA LEU A 153 15.13 -19.62 2.81
C LEU A 153 16.32 -19.30 1.89
N LYS A 154 16.51 -20.10 0.83
CA LYS A 154 17.62 -19.94 -0.13
C LYS A 154 17.70 -18.53 -0.71
N ILE A 155 16.55 -17.94 -1.06
CA ILE A 155 16.48 -16.56 -1.58
C ILE A 155 17.03 -15.56 -0.55
N VAL A 156 16.68 -15.71 0.73
CA VAL A 156 17.16 -14.84 1.81
C VAL A 156 18.66 -15.02 2.02
N GLN A 157 19.18 -16.24 1.97
CA GLN A 157 20.61 -16.53 2.08
C GLN A 157 21.41 -15.95 0.89
N VAL A 158 20.87 -16.03 -0.34
CA VAL A 158 21.48 -15.44 -1.54
C VAL A 158 21.52 -13.91 -1.43
N ILE A 159 20.42 -13.28 -1.01
CA ILE A 159 20.34 -11.83 -0.84
C ILE A 159 21.33 -11.36 0.23
N THR A 160 21.31 -12.00 1.42
CA THR A 160 22.19 -11.64 2.55
C THR A 160 23.67 -11.98 2.30
N GLY A 161 23.95 -13.01 1.50
CA GLY A 161 25.30 -13.38 1.09
C GLY A 161 25.91 -12.46 0.02
N SER A 162 25.09 -11.69 -0.70
CA SER A 162 25.53 -10.84 -1.81
C SER A 162 26.50 -9.72 -1.36
N LYS A 163 27.45 -9.36 -2.24
CA LYS A 163 28.39 -8.24 -2.01
C LYS A 163 27.64 -6.93 -1.74
N VAL A 164 26.51 -6.73 -2.41
CA VAL A 164 25.65 -5.54 -2.28
C VAL A 164 25.09 -5.42 -0.87
N TYR A 165 24.58 -6.51 -0.30
CA TYR A 165 24.06 -6.52 1.07
C TYR A 165 25.15 -6.27 2.10
N LYS A 166 26.32 -6.92 1.96
CA LYS A 166 27.46 -6.70 2.87
C LYS A 166 27.98 -5.27 2.82
N MET A 167 28.07 -4.67 1.63
CA MET A 167 28.44 -3.26 1.46
C MET A 167 27.42 -2.32 2.10
N TYR A 168 26.13 -2.62 1.96
CA TYR A 168 25.06 -1.87 2.62
C TYR A 168 25.19 -1.90 4.15
N MET A 169 25.37 -3.09 4.73
CA MET A 169 25.56 -3.25 6.18
C MET A 169 26.78 -2.48 6.68
N LYS A 170 27.91 -2.56 5.97
CA LYS A 170 29.12 -1.81 6.30
C LYS A 170 28.88 -0.30 6.31
N ILE A 171 28.17 0.25 5.32
CA ILE A 171 27.84 1.69 5.26
C ILE A 171 26.86 2.08 6.38
N ARG A 172 25.89 1.22 6.68
CA ARG A 172 24.90 1.45 7.75
C ARG A 172 25.56 1.48 9.13
N ASP A 173 26.52 0.60 9.37
CA ASP A 173 27.20 0.51 10.66
C ASP A 173 28.27 1.61 10.81
N ILE A 174 28.75 2.22 9.71
CA ILE A 174 29.61 3.42 9.72
C ILE A 174 28.80 4.70 10.04
N GLY A 175 27.56 4.79 9.54
CA GLY A 175 26.70 5.95 9.77
C GLY A 175 25.75 5.74 10.96
N GLY A 176 26.32 5.47 12.14
CA GLY A 176 25.65 5.07 13.39
C GLY A 176 24.30 5.74 13.71
N GLU A 177 23.55 5.02 14.55
CA GLU A 177 22.18 5.25 15.05
C GLU A 177 21.63 6.69 15.03
#